data_AF-A0A7C5HYX3-F1
#
_entry.id   AF-A0A7C5HYX3-F1
#
_cell.length_a   1.000
_cell.length_b   1.000
_cell.length_c   1.000
_cell.angle_alpha   90.00
_cell.angle_beta   90.00
_cell.angle_gamma   90.00
#
_symmetry.space_group_name_H-M   'P 1'
#
loop_
_entity.id
_entity.type
_entity.pdbx_description
1 polymer ?
#
loop_
_entity_poly.entity_id
_entity_poly.type
_entity_poly.pdbx_seq_one_letter_code
_entity_poly.pdbx_strand_id
1 'polypeptide(L)'
;RFDEKPLAAASIGQVHRAILKDGEEVAVKIQRPGIRKIIEVDLEIMLHLAGLMERHLEELEAYRPTRIVEEFARSLEKETNYRTEASHIERFARQFMDDETIYIPKVFRQMSTKRILTMEYIDGIKASEVDRLRKEGYDLPEITRRGTDLIMKQIFDFGFFHADPHPGNILALPNNVIGLLDFGMVGRIGRQEREAFTDLITQVVRGDEKKGVDAVLNLTYYDKDPDRIEFERDLAELIDQHLYCSLKDLEIGRLLQQLLEILTKYRLRLKADLFLMMKALSTVEGLGLVLDPDFELIKRAEPFIRRIQLRRYNPKTIAGDMIDTGAELFTLLKEIPREVRTILKQAKEGKVKIEFEHKGLEPLLFTHDRTSNRIAFAIVLAALIIGSSLITLSDIPPKWNDIPIIGLAGFIAAGVMGFWLLVTILRRGRM
;
A
#
# COMPACT_ATOMS: atom_id res chain seq x y z
N ARG A 1 -15.47 -44.10 -4.05
CA ARG A 1 -16.83 -43.53 -3.78
C ARG A 1 -16.73 -42.02 -3.83
N PHE A 2 -17.73 -41.30 -4.32
CA PHE A 2 -17.75 -39.83 -4.32
C PHE A 2 -19.13 -39.36 -3.86
N ASP A 3 -19.21 -38.54 -2.82
CA ASP A 3 -20.49 -38.03 -2.32
C ASP A 3 -20.91 -36.80 -3.14
N GLU A 4 -22.05 -36.91 -3.84
CA GLU A 4 -22.57 -35.84 -4.71
C GLU A 4 -23.03 -34.61 -3.91
N LYS A 5 -23.45 -34.80 -2.66
CA LYS A 5 -23.78 -33.69 -1.77
C LYS A 5 -22.47 -33.06 -1.26
N PRO A 6 -22.25 -31.75 -1.48
CA PRO A 6 -21.05 -31.09 -0.99
C PRO A 6 -21.01 -31.12 0.53
N LEU A 7 -19.81 -31.34 1.09
CA LEU A 7 -19.50 -31.23 2.51
C LEU A 7 -19.51 -29.76 2.95
N ALA A 8 -18.96 -28.87 2.12
CA ALA A 8 -18.84 -27.44 2.41
C ALA A 8 -18.80 -26.60 1.12
N ALA A 9 -19.13 -25.32 1.25
CA ALA A 9 -18.83 -24.31 0.24
C ALA A 9 -17.42 -23.74 0.47
N ALA A 10 -16.69 -23.46 -0.60
CA ALA A 10 -15.42 -22.72 -0.58
C ALA A 10 -15.60 -21.40 -1.35
N SER A 11 -14.64 -20.46 -1.22
CA SER A 11 -14.71 -19.11 -1.81
C SER A 11 -15.20 -19.10 -3.26
N ILE A 12 -14.58 -19.92 -4.13
CA ILE A 12 -14.90 -20.02 -5.56
C ILE A 12 -15.40 -21.42 -5.98
N GLY A 13 -15.77 -22.27 -5.01
CA GLY A 13 -15.93 -23.70 -5.23
C GLY A 13 -16.83 -24.43 -4.23
N GLN A 14 -16.80 -25.76 -4.32
CA GLN A 14 -17.46 -26.69 -3.42
C GLN A 14 -16.47 -27.78 -3.00
N VAL A 15 -16.59 -28.28 -1.79
CA VAL A 15 -15.78 -29.39 -1.26
C VAL A 15 -16.66 -30.62 -1.14
N HIS A 16 -16.22 -31.75 -1.68
CA HIS A 16 -16.90 -33.04 -1.62
C HIS A 16 -16.05 -34.06 -0.87
N ARG A 17 -16.69 -34.95 -0.11
CA ARG A 17 -16.01 -36.11 0.49
C ARG A 17 -15.97 -37.24 -0.53
N ALA A 18 -14.84 -37.93 -0.61
CA ALA A 18 -14.67 -39.08 -1.48
C ALA A 18 -13.75 -40.11 -0.83
N ILE A 19 -13.76 -41.32 -1.38
CA ILE A 19 -12.90 -42.44 -0.99
C ILE A 19 -12.19 -42.92 -2.25
N LEU A 20 -10.86 -42.91 -2.21
CA LEU A 20 -9.98 -43.38 -3.28
C LEU A 20 -10.07 -44.90 -3.46
N LYS A 21 -9.45 -45.41 -4.53
CA LYS A 21 -9.49 -46.84 -4.87
C LYS A 21 -8.72 -47.71 -3.87
N ASP A 22 -7.73 -47.13 -3.20
CA ASP A 22 -6.94 -47.74 -2.12
C ASP A 22 -7.62 -47.64 -0.75
N GLY A 23 -8.78 -46.97 -0.66
CA GLY A 23 -9.54 -46.80 0.58
C GLY A 23 -9.24 -45.51 1.33
N GLU A 24 -8.28 -44.69 0.90
CA GLU A 24 -7.98 -43.41 1.57
C GLU A 24 -9.15 -42.43 1.40
N GLU A 25 -9.56 -41.78 2.50
CA GLU A 25 -10.57 -40.73 2.49
C GLU A 25 -9.99 -39.37 2.08
N VAL A 26 -10.68 -38.67 1.19
CA VAL A 26 -10.21 -37.40 0.63
C VAL A 26 -11.30 -36.33 0.57
N ALA A 27 -10.87 -35.09 0.72
CA ALA A 27 -11.65 -33.89 0.42
C ALA A 27 -11.27 -33.41 -1.00
N VAL A 28 -12.29 -33.27 -1.85
CA VAL A 28 -12.15 -32.82 -3.24
C VAL A 28 -12.78 -31.44 -3.39
N LYS A 29 -11.95 -30.40 -3.46
CA LYS A 29 -12.36 -29.01 -3.70
C LYS A 29 -12.43 -28.77 -5.21
N ILE A 30 -13.62 -28.41 -5.71
CA ILE A 30 -13.93 -28.25 -7.14
C ILE A 30 -14.38 -26.81 -7.38
N GLN A 31 -13.78 -26.13 -8.35
CA GLN A 31 -14.22 -24.79 -8.76
C GLN A 31 -15.57 -24.81 -9.47
N ARG A 32 -16.39 -23.79 -9.24
CA ARG A 32 -17.67 -23.64 -9.94
C ARG A 32 -17.43 -23.42 -11.45
N PRO A 33 -18.19 -24.06 -12.34
CA PRO A 33 -18.10 -23.80 -13.77
C PRO A 33 -18.31 -22.32 -14.09
N GLY A 34 -17.46 -21.74 -14.93
CA GLY A 34 -17.60 -20.35 -15.38
C GLY A 34 -17.19 -19.26 -14.36
N ILE A 35 -16.77 -19.62 -13.14
CA ILE A 35 -16.47 -18.63 -12.09
C ILE A 35 -15.43 -17.59 -12.50
N ARG A 36 -14.44 -17.99 -13.30
CA ARG A 36 -13.40 -17.08 -13.80
C ARG A 36 -13.97 -15.94 -14.64
N LYS A 37 -14.92 -16.22 -15.52
CA LYS A 37 -15.53 -15.21 -16.38
C LYS A 37 -16.39 -14.24 -15.56
N ILE A 38 -17.05 -14.74 -14.51
CA ILE A 38 -17.82 -13.91 -13.58
C ILE A 38 -16.86 -12.96 -12.83
N ILE A 39 -15.78 -13.49 -12.27
CA ILE A 39 -14.75 -12.68 -11.59
C ILE A 39 -14.15 -11.62 -12.52
N GLU A 40 -13.84 -11.97 -13.76
CA GLU A 40 -13.29 -11.03 -14.76
C GLU A 40 -14.25 -9.86 -15.02
N VAL A 41 -15.56 -10.13 -15.20
CA VAL A 41 -16.58 -9.08 -15.40
C VAL A 41 -16.75 -8.22 -14.15
N ASP A 42 -16.80 -8.83 -12.96
CA ASP A 42 -16.97 -8.09 -11.70
C ASP A 42 -15.78 -7.17 -11.42
N LEU A 43 -14.55 -7.62 -11.72
CA LEU A 43 -13.33 -6.82 -11.60
C LEU A 43 -13.32 -5.64 -12.59
N GLU A 44 -13.79 -5.84 -13.81
CA GLU A 44 -13.93 -4.75 -14.79
C GLU A 44 -14.90 -3.67 -14.28
N ILE A 45 -16.06 -4.08 -13.75
CA ILE A 45 -17.05 -3.17 -13.16
C ILE A 45 -16.44 -2.42 -11.96
N MET A 46 -15.77 -3.13 -11.05
CA MET A 46 -15.14 -2.52 -9.87
C MET A 46 -14.05 -1.52 -10.27
N LEU A 47 -13.21 -1.82 -11.27
CA LEU A 47 -12.19 -0.89 -11.77
C LEU A 47 -12.83 0.36 -12.38
N HIS A 48 -13.92 0.20 -13.12
CA HIS A 48 -14.64 1.33 -13.69
C HIS A 48 -15.22 2.25 -12.61
N LEU A 49 -15.88 1.67 -11.59
CA LEU A 49 -16.43 2.41 -10.45
C LEU A 49 -15.32 3.09 -9.63
N ALA A 50 -14.23 2.39 -9.35
CA ALA A 50 -13.09 2.94 -8.63
C ALA A 50 -12.47 4.14 -9.38
N GLY A 51 -12.34 4.04 -10.71
CA GLY A 51 -11.88 5.15 -11.53
C GLY A 51 -12.87 6.32 -11.58
N LEU A 52 -14.18 6.07 -11.48
CA LEU A 52 -15.17 7.13 -11.33
C LEU A 52 -15.07 7.81 -9.95
N MET A 53 -14.87 7.04 -8.88
CA MET A 53 -14.70 7.56 -7.52
C MET A 53 -13.49 8.50 -7.44
N GLU A 54 -12.34 8.07 -7.96
CA GLU A 54 -11.13 8.90 -8.00
C GLU A 54 -11.31 10.20 -8.78
N ARG A 55 -12.09 10.19 -9.87
CA ARG A 55 -12.31 11.38 -10.70
C ARG A 55 -13.31 12.37 -10.11
N HIS A 56 -14.27 11.91 -9.32
CA HIS A 56 -15.41 12.74 -8.87
C HIS A 56 -15.40 13.03 -7.37
N LEU A 57 -14.59 12.33 -6.59
CA LEU A 57 -14.51 12.47 -5.13
C LEU A 57 -13.05 12.77 -4.76
N GLU A 58 -12.71 14.06 -4.61
CA GLU A 58 -11.36 14.52 -4.24
C GLU A 58 -10.86 13.85 -2.94
N GLU A 59 -11.77 13.61 -1.99
CA GLU A 59 -11.47 12.92 -0.73
C GLU A 59 -10.96 11.48 -0.96
N LEU A 60 -11.40 10.82 -2.03
CA LEU A 60 -11.06 9.42 -2.34
C LEU A 60 -9.85 9.29 -3.26
N GLU A 61 -9.42 10.36 -3.93
CA GLU A 61 -8.21 10.35 -4.77
C GLU A 61 -6.98 9.93 -3.97
N ALA A 62 -6.87 10.39 -2.71
CA ALA A 62 -5.77 10.04 -1.82
C ALA A 62 -5.69 8.53 -1.52
N TYR A 63 -6.82 7.82 -1.54
CA TYR A 63 -6.91 6.39 -1.25
C TYR A 63 -6.61 5.51 -2.47
N ARG A 64 -6.59 6.10 -3.67
CA ARG A 64 -6.44 5.39 -4.95
C ARG A 64 -7.27 4.09 -5.04
N PRO A 65 -8.62 4.12 -4.91
CA PRO A 65 -9.51 2.97 -5.05
C PRO A 65 -9.17 2.01 -6.21
N THR A 66 -8.69 2.51 -7.35
CA THR A 66 -8.29 1.69 -8.49
C THR A 66 -7.18 0.71 -8.13
N ARG A 67 -6.20 1.16 -7.35
CA ARG A 67 -5.11 0.31 -6.84
C ARG A 67 -5.60 -0.74 -5.87
N ILE A 68 -6.59 -0.42 -5.04
CA ILE A 68 -7.21 -1.39 -4.12
C ILE A 68 -7.87 -2.51 -4.93
N VAL A 69 -8.62 -2.16 -5.98
CA VAL A 69 -9.25 -3.14 -6.87
C VAL A 69 -8.21 -3.94 -7.65
N GLU A 70 -7.12 -3.32 -8.13
CA GLU A 70 -6.01 -4.04 -8.78
C GLU A 70 -5.36 -5.08 -7.85
N GLU A 71 -5.11 -4.74 -6.58
CA GLU A 71 -4.55 -5.67 -5.60
C GLU A 71 -5.55 -6.79 -5.25
N PHE A 72 -6.84 -6.45 -5.13
CA PHE A 72 -7.90 -7.45 -4.95
C PHE A 72 -7.98 -8.42 -6.14
N ALA A 73 -7.89 -7.91 -7.37
CA ALA A 73 -7.84 -8.71 -8.60
C ALA A 73 -6.68 -9.70 -8.58
N ARG A 74 -5.46 -9.23 -8.24
CA ARG A 74 -4.27 -10.07 -8.13
C ARG A 74 -4.44 -11.16 -7.06
N SER A 75 -5.12 -10.86 -5.95
CA SER A 75 -5.40 -11.84 -4.91
C SER A 75 -6.38 -12.91 -5.40
N LEU A 76 -7.51 -12.51 -5.99
CA LEU A 76 -8.49 -13.44 -6.55
C LEU A 76 -7.92 -14.32 -7.65
N GLU A 77 -7.08 -13.78 -8.54
CA GLU A 77 -6.41 -14.58 -9.57
C GLU A 77 -5.56 -15.71 -8.97
N LYS A 78 -4.86 -15.44 -7.85
CA LYS A 78 -4.08 -16.48 -7.15
C LYS A 78 -4.97 -17.59 -6.59
N GLU A 79 -6.17 -17.26 -6.10
CA GLU A 79 -7.15 -18.24 -5.60
C GLU A 79 -7.73 -19.13 -6.72
N THR A 80 -7.81 -18.65 -7.96
CA THR A 80 -8.34 -19.45 -9.09
C THR A 80 -7.42 -20.56 -9.58
N ASN A 81 -6.24 -20.75 -8.99
CA ASN A 81 -5.33 -21.83 -9.36
C ASN A 81 -5.02 -22.76 -8.19
N TYR A 82 -5.77 -23.86 -8.11
CA TYR A 82 -5.59 -24.87 -7.06
C TYR A 82 -4.25 -25.61 -7.09
N ARG A 83 -3.43 -25.50 -8.14
CA ARG A 83 -2.04 -25.99 -8.10
C ARG A 83 -1.16 -25.14 -7.19
N THR A 84 -1.46 -23.85 -7.07
CA THR A 84 -0.78 -22.92 -6.16
C THR A 84 -1.12 -23.27 -4.72
N GLU A 85 -2.41 -23.46 -4.42
CA GLU A 85 -2.89 -23.89 -3.09
C GLU A 85 -2.27 -25.22 -2.68
N ALA A 86 -2.25 -26.23 -3.56
CA ALA A 86 -1.53 -27.49 -3.33
C ALA A 86 -0.04 -27.30 -2.97
N SER A 87 0.64 -26.34 -3.61
CA SER A 87 2.04 -26.01 -3.29
C SER A 87 2.20 -25.32 -1.95
N HIS A 88 1.21 -24.53 -1.52
CA HIS A 88 1.19 -23.94 -0.20
C HIS A 88 1.04 -25.03 0.87
N ILE A 89 0.08 -25.95 0.71
CA ILE A 89 -0.13 -27.07 1.63
C ILE A 89 1.17 -27.87 1.83
N GLU A 90 1.82 -28.28 0.74
CA GLU A 90 3.08 -29.03 0.81
C GLU A 90 4.25 -28.24 1.42
N ARG A 91 4.23 -26.91 1.30
CA ARG A 91 5.21 -26.07 1.97
C ARG A 91 4.95 -26.01 3.47
N PHE A 92 3.69 -25.81 3.90
CA PHE A 92 3.31 -25.85 5.30
C PHE A 92 3.62 -27.22 5.92
N ALA A 93 3.26 -28.32 5.26
CA ALA A 93 3.55 -29.67 5.72
C ALA A 93 5.05 -29.89 5.98
N ARG A 94 5.93 -29.36 5.11
CA ARG A 94 7.38 -29.42 5.33
C ARG A 94 7.87 -28.54 6.46
N GLN A 95 7.26 -27.38 6.67
CA GLN A 95 7.63 -26.45 7.75
C GLN A 95 7.26 -26.97 9.14
N PHE A 96 6.23 -27.82 9.23
CA PHE A 96 5.70 -28.37 10.48
C PHE A 96 5.92 -29.88 10.62
N MET A 97 6.81 -30.49 9.81
CA MET A 97 7.03 -31.94 9.81
C MET A 97 7.49 -32.48 11.17
N ASP A 98 8.25 -31.68 11.92
CA ASP A 98 8.77 -32.04 13.25
C ASP A 98 7.89 -31.53 14.41
N ASP A 99 6.70 -31.01 14.12
CA ASP A 99 5.79 -30.44 15.11
C ASP A 99 4.54 -31.30 15.26
N GLU A 100 4.54 -32.18 16.26
CA GLU A 100 3.42 -33.08 16.56
C GLU A 100 2.14 -32.35 16.99
N THR A 101 2.21 -31.04 17.28
CA THR A 101 1.03 -30.27 17.70
C THR A 101 0.21 -29.76 16.51
N ILE A 102 0.74 -29.88 15.28
CA ILE A 102 0.16 -29.33 14.05
C ILE A 102 -0.03 -30.45 13.03
N TYR A 103 -1.19 -30.47 12.37
CA TYR A 103 -1.49 -31.41 11.30
C TYR A 103 -1.82 -30.68 10.00
N ILE A 104 -1.12 -31.02 8.91
CA ILE A 104 -1.33 -30.47 7.58
C ILE A 104 -1.71 -31.61 6.64
N PRO A 105 -2.85 -31.54 5.91
CA PRO A 105 -3.33 -32.65 5.09
C PRO A 105 -2.37 -32.98 3.95
N LYS A 106 -2.25 -34.27 3.63
CA LYS A 106 -1.53 -34.72 2.43
C LYS A 106 -2.25 -34.25 1.16
N VAL A 107 -1.47 -33.78 0.17
CA VAL A 107 -1.99 -33.42 -1.15
C VAL A 107 -1.86 -34.59 -2.13
N PHE A 108 -2.94 -34.91 -2.83
CA PHE A 108 -2.95 -35.89 -3.91
C PHE A 108 -2.68 -35.20 -5.24
N ARG A 109 -1.40 -34.90 -5.51
CA ARG A 109 -0.96 -34.13 -6.69
C ARG A 109 -1.43 -34.71 -8.02
N GLN A 110 -1.42 -36.03 -8.14
CA GLN A 110 -1.83 -36.73 -9.38
C GLN A 110 -3.32 -36.55 -9.69
N MET A 111 -4.13 -36.27 -8.66
CA MET A 111 -5.58 -36.04 -8.76
C MET A 111 -5.94 -34.55 -8.66
N SER A 112 -4.93 -33.66 -8.63
CA SER A 112 -5.11 -32.23 -8.52
C SER A 112 -4.79 -31.52 -9.85
N THR A 113 -5.62 -30.55 -10.22
CA THR A 113 -5.50 -29.73 -11.42
C THR A 113 -5.56 -28.25 -11.05
N LYS A 114 -5.67 -27.36 -12.05
CA LYS A 114 -5.93 -25.93 -11.78
C LYS A 114 -7.30 -25.69 -11.14
N ARG A 115 -8.27 -26.59 -11.37
CA ARG A 115 -9.69 -26.41 -10.98
C ARG A 115 -10.19 -27.42 -9.93
N ILE A 116 -9.38 -28.44 -9.64
CA ILE A 116 -9.70 -29.50 -8.69
C ILE A 116 -8.50 -29.65 -7.76
N LEU A 117 -8.72 -29.58 -6.45
CA LEU A 117 -7.73 -29.90 -5.43
C LEU A 117 -8.22 -31.13 -4.67
N THR A 118 -7.40 -32.17 -4.64
CA THR A 118 -7.67 -33.37 -3.83
C THR A 118 -6.65 -33.42 -2.71
N MET A 119 -7.14 -33.41 -1.48
CA MET A 119 -6.33 -33.50 -0.27
C MET A 119 -6.95 -34.52 0.68
N GLU A 120 -6.16 -34.97 1.64
CA GLU A 120 -6.61 -35.85 2.71
C GLU A 120 -7.82 -35.26 3.43
N TYR A 121 -8.82 -36.10 3.72
CA TYR A 121 -9.93 -35.71 4.55
C TYR A 121 -9.50 -35.78 6.02
N ILE A 122 -9.59 -34.65 6.72
CA ILE A 122 -9.32 -34.56 8.16
C ILE A 122 -10.65 -34.56 8.89
N ASP A 123 -10.85 -35.54 9.78
CA ASP A 123 -11.97 -35.57 10.71
C ASP A 123 -11.60 -34.83 12.00
N GLY A 124 -12.31 -33.74 12.27
CA GLY A 124 -12.01 -32.83 13.37
C GLY A 124 -13.16 -31.87 13.64
N ILE A 125 -13.06 -31.14 14.74
CA ILE A 125 -14.07 -30.15 15.17
C ILE A 125 -13.57 -28.77 14.82
N LYS A 126 -14.38 -27.93 14.16
CA LYS A 126 -13.93 -26.56 13.82
C LYS A 126 -13.70 -25.75 15.09
N ALA A 127 -12.68 -24.90 15.07
CA ALA A 127 -12.38 -23.98 16.18
C ALA A 127 -13.56 -23.04 16.51
N SER A 128 -14.44 -22.79 15.52
CA SER A 128 -15.70 -22.05 15.74
C SER A 128 -16.75 -22.79 16.57
N GLU A 129 -16.69 -24.12 16.67
CA GLU A 129 -17.68 -24.96 17.37
C GLU A 129 -17.33 -25.09 18.87
N VAL A 130 -17.19 -23.97 19.58
CA VAL A 130 -16.69 -23.90 20.96
C VAL A 130 -17.48 -24.80 21.93
N ASP A 131 -18.80 -24.79 21.84
CA ASP A 131 -19.66 -25.62 22.71
C ASP A 131 -19.42 -27.11 22.49
N ARG A 132 -19.15 -27.51 21.24
CA ARG A 132 -18.85 -28.90 20.89
C ARG A 132 -17.47 -29.30 21.38
N LEU A 133 -16.46 -28.45 21.19
CA LEU A 133 -15.11 -28.66 21.73
C LEU A 133 -15.15 -28.86 23.25
N ARG A 134 -15.87 -28.00 23.97
CA ARG A 134 -16.04 -28.11 25.43
C ARG A 134 -16.76 -29.40 25.82
N LYS A 135 -17.84 -29.77 25.11
CA LYS A 135 -18.61 -30.99 25.38
C LYS A 135 -17.80 -32.27 25.14
N GLU A 136 -16.94 -32.27 24.13
CA GLU A 136 -16.07 -33.39 23.79
C GLU A 136 -14.76 -33.42 24.60
N GLY A 137 -14.58 -32.48 25.54
CA GLY A 137 -13.49 -32.49 26.52
C GLY A 137 -12.16 -31.96 25.98
N TYR A 138 -12.17 -31.16 24.91
CA TYR A 138 -10.98 -30.49 24.41
C TYR A 138 -10.52 -29.38 25.35
N ASP A 139 -9.21 -29.18 25.44
CA ASP A 139 -8.58 -28.11 26.24
C ASP A 139 -8.49 -26.83 25.39
N LEU A 140 -9.45 -25.91 25.60
CA LEU A 140 -9.54 -24.67 24.81
C LEU A 140 -8.32 -23.75 25.01
N PRO A 141 -7.79 -23.55 26.23
CA PRO A 141 -6.53 -22.84 26.42
C PRO A 141 -5.36 -23.46 25.65
N GLU A 142 -5.23 -24.80 25.64
CA GLU A 142 -4.16 -25.48 24.90
C GLU A 142 -4.33 -25.34 23.38
N ILE A 143 -5.56 -25.44 22.86
CA ILE A 143 -5.86 -25.18 21.44
C ILE A 143 -5.46 -23.75 21.08
N THR A 144 -5.83 -22.78 21.92
CA THR A 144 -5.52 -21.37 21.73
C THR A 144 -4.01 -21.14 21.69
N ARG A 145 -3.28 -21.76 22.63
CA ARG A 145 -1.82 -21.69 22.68
C ARG A 145 -1.19 -22.26 21.41
N ARG A 146 -1.55 -23.48 21.01
CA ARG A 146 -1.00 -24.13 19.82
C ARG A 146 -1.35 -23.40 18.53
N GLY A 147 -2.59 -22.93 18.39
CA GLY A 147 -3.04 -22.14 17.24
C GLY A 147 -2.32 -20.80 17.14
N THR A 148 -2.03 -20.16 18.27
CA THR A 148 -1.22 -18.93 18.30
C THR A 148 0.23 -19.21 17.95
N ASP A 149 0.84 -20.23 18.56
CA ASP A 149 2.24 -20.62 18.30
C ASP A 149 2.44 -21.00 16.82
N LEU A 150 1.46 -21.67 16.20
CA LEU A 150 1.40 -21.96 14.77
C LEU A 150 1.57 -20.68 13.93
N ILE A 151 0.74 -19.66 14.17
CA ILE A 151 0.75 -18.43 13.40
C ILE A 151 2.00 -17.58 13.70
N MET A 152 2.46 -17.56 14.95
CA MET A 152 3.70 -16.87 15.33
C MET A 152 4.92 -17.49 14.65
N LYS A 153 5.04 -18.83 14.60
CA LYS A 153 6.10 -19.52 13.85
C LYS A 153 6.04 -19.19 12.36
N GLN A 154 4.85 -19.21 11.77
CA GLN A 154 4.65 -18.87 10.36
C GLN A 154 5.11 -17.46 10.00
N ILE A 155 4.72 -16.46 10.80
CA ILE A 155 5.08 -15.07 10.60
C ILE A 155 6.57 -14.87 10.92
N PHE A 156 6.99 -15.14 12.15
CA PHE A 156 8.28 -14.70 12.66
C PHE A 156 9.44 -15.66 12.34
N ASP A 157 9.22 -16.97 12.32
CA ASP A 157 10.30 -17.92 12.03
C ASP A 157 10.41 -18.17 10.51
N PHE A 158 9.28 -18.44 9.85
CA PHE A 158 9.26 -18.84 8.44
C PHE A 158 9.12 -17.70 7.43
N GLY A 159 8.50 -16.58 7.81
CA GLY A 159 8.19 -15.48 6.89
C GLY A 159 7.18 -15.87 5.80
N PHE A 160 6.40 -16.93 6.05
CA PHE A 160 5.38 -17.46 5.14
C PHE A 160 4.22 -17.96 5.99
N PHE A 161 3.08 -17.31 5.85
CA PHE A 161 1.98 -17.46 6.80
C PHE A 161 0.62 -17.58 6.12
N HIS A 162 -0.28 -18.26 6.82
CA HIS A 162 -1.67 -18.35 6.47
C HIS A 162 -2.32 -16.99 6.71
N ALA A 163 -2.76 -16.32 5.65
CA ALA A 163 -3.25 -14.94 5.74
C ALA A 163 -4.74 -14.87 6.16
N ASP A 164 -5.47 -15.98 6.12
CA ASP A 164 -6.89 -16.05 6.53
C ASP A 164 -7.18 -17.15 7.57
N PRO A 165 -6.58 -17.14 8.78
CA PRO A 165 -6.75 -18.19 9.78
C PRO A 165 -8.13 -18.13 10.45
N HIS A 166 -9.19 -17.92 9.66
CA HIS A 166 -10.56 -17.84 10.12
C HIS A 166 -10.95 -19.14 10.86
N PRO A 167 -11.76 -19.07 11.94
CA PRO A 167 -12.09 -20.23 12.76
C PRO A 167 -12.68 -21.43 12.00
N GLY A 168 -13.27 -21.20 10.83
CA GLY A 168 -13.78 -22.25 9.95
C GLY A 168 -12.71 -23.08 9.22
N ASN A 169 -11.48 -22.57 9.12
CA ASN A 169 -10.34 -23.21 8.45
C ASN A 169 -9.40 -23.91 9.44
N ILE A 170 -9.68 -23.81 10.74
CA ILE A 170 -8.91 -24.42 11.82
C ILE A 170 -9.74 -25.54 12.43
N LEU A 171 -9.16 -26.74 12.51
CA LEU A 171 -9.74 -27.89 13.19
C LEU A 171 -8.97 -28.18 14.48
N ALA A 172 -9.69 -28.58 15.52
CA ALA A 172 -9.13 -29.30 16.64
C ALA A 172 -9.29 -30.81 16.39
N LEU A 173 -8.16 -31.51 16.46
CA LEU A 173 -8.04 -32.96 16.34
C LEU A 173 -7.74 -33.58 17.71
N PRO A 174 -7.90 -34.90 17.89
CA PRO A 174 -7.59 -35.56 19.15
C PRO A 174 -6.24 -35.15 19.74
N ASN A 175 -6.17 -35.06 21.08
CA ASN A 175 -5.02 -34.52 21.81
C ASN A 175 -4.74 -33.03 21.57
N ASN A 176 -5.77 -32.24 21.21
CA ASN A 176 -5.69 -30.81 20.95
C ASN A 176 -4.73 -30.44 19.81
N VAL A 177 -4.55 -31.33 18.82
CA VAL A 177 -3.71 -31.07 17.65
C VAL A 177 -4.45 -30.12 16.70
N ILE A 178 -3.73 -29.15 16.13
CA ILE A 178 -4.32 -28.13 15.26
C ILE A 178 -4.23 -28.56 13.80
N GLY A 179 -5.37 -28.79 13.17
CA GLY A 179 -5.50 -29.04 11.74
C GLY A 179 -5.79 -27.77 10.95
N LEU A 180 -5.23 -27.64 9.74
CA LEU A 180 -5.54 -26.54 8.80
C LEU A 180 -6.19 -27.08 7.52
N LEU A 181 -7.21 -26.38 7.02
CA LEU A 181 -8.01 -26.83 5.87
C LEU A 181 -7.85 -26.00 4.60
N ASP A 182 -7.82 -24.66 4.72
CA ASP A 182 -7.68 -23.77 3.56
C ASP A 182 -6.23 -23.27 3.49
N PHE A 183 -5.73 -23.06 2.28
CA PHE A 183 -4.40 -22.51 2.01
C PHE A 183 -4.42 -21.58 0.79
N GLY A 184 -5.60 -21.11 0.41
CA GLY A 184 -5.82 -20.22 -0.74
C GLY A 184 -5.17 -18.85 -0.56
N MET A 185 -5.21 -18.31 0.67
CA MET A 185 -4.64 -17.01 1.00
C MET A 185 -3.41 -17.15 1.90
N VAL A 186 -2.24 -16.80 1.36
CA VAL A 186 -0.96 -16.82 2.07
C VAL A 186 -0.23 -15.50 1.90
N GLY A 187 0.45 -15.05 2.94
CA GLY A 187 1.31 -13.88 2.91
C GLY A 187 2.79 -14.25 3.01
N ARG A 188 3.66 -13.32 2.58
CA ARG A 188 5.11 -13.44 2.68
C ARG A 188 5.71 -12.20 3.30
N ILE A 189 6.47 -12.39 4.37
CA ILE A 189 7.16 -11.28 5.02
C ILE A 189 8.67 -11.53 5.01
N GLY A 190 9.40 -10.57 4.46
CA GLY A 190 10.85 -10.62 4.37
C GLY A 190 11.51 -10.51 5.75
N ARG A 191 12.83 -10.66 5.78
CA ARG A 191 13.59 -10.49 7.02
C ARG A 191 13.52 -9.04 7.52
N GLN A 192 13.72 -8.06 6.64
CA GLN A 192 13.69 -6.64 6.99
C GLN A 192 12.32 -6.21 7.53
N GLU A 193 11.23 -6.65 6.90
CA GLU A 193 9.89 -6.34 7.40
C GLU A 193 9.60 -6.97 8.76
N ARG A 194 10.06 -8.21 9.01
CA ARG A 194 9.92 -8.85 10.33
C ARG A 194 10.70 -8.10 11.41
N GLU A 195 11.92 -7.67 11.09
CA GLU A 195 12.75 -6.87 12.00
C GLU A 195 12.10 -5.51 12.28
N ALA A 196 11.63 -4.80 11.25
CA ALA A 196 10.94 -3.52 11.40
C ALA A 196 9.63 -3.64 12.20
N PHE A 197 8.85 -4.71 12.00
CA PHE A 197 7.64 -4.96 12.77
C PHE A 197 7.95 -5.30 14.24
N THR A 198 9.01 -6.07 14.49
CA THR A 198 9.51 -6.36 15.84
C THR A 198 9.99 -5.08 16.53
N ASP A 199 10.69 -4.21 15.81
CA ASP A 199 11.15 -2.92 16.30
C ASP A 199 9.97 -2.01 16.65
N LEU A 200 8.92 -1.97 15.81
CA LEU A 200 7.68 -1.23 16.07
C LEU A 200 7.03 -1.65 17.40
N ILE A 201 6.75 -2.95 17.57
CA ILE A 201 6.15 -3.46 18.82
C ILE A 201 7.03 -3.10 20.02
N THR A 202 8.35 -3.24 19.88
CA THR A 202 9.30 -2.94 20.96
C THR A 202 9.28 -1.46 21.33
N GLN A 203 9.19 -0.56 20.35
CA GLN A 203 9.15 0.88 20.60
C GLN A 203 7.84 1.33 21.22
N VAL A 204 6.72 0.73 20.81
CA VAL A 204 5.41 0.95 21.45
C VAL A 204 5.47 0.55 22.93
N VAL A 205 6.02 -0.62 23.25
CA VAL A 205 6.15 -1.09 24.64
C VAL A 205 7.12 -0.23 25.46
N ARG A 206 8.17 0.33 24.83
CA ARG A 206 9.16 1.18 25.50
C ARG A 206 8.77 2.65 25.61
N GLY A 207 7.75 3.09 24.89
CA GLY A 207 7.41 4.51 24.76
C GLY A 207 8.49 5.33 24.05
N ASP A 208 9.11 4.78 23.00
CA ASP A 208 10.11 5.50 22.18
C ASP A 208 9.49 5.87 20.83
N GLU A 209 8.74 6.96 20.78
CA GLU A 209 8.00 7.43 19.61
C GLU A 209 8.91 7.71 18.40
N LYS A 210 10.14 8.20 18.65
CA LYS A 210 11.10 8.54 17.60
C LYS A 210 11.54 7.32 16.82
N LYS A 211 11.95 6.27 17.55
CA LYS A 211 12.29 4.99 16.91
C LYS A 211 11.05 4.27 16.37
N GLY A 212 9.88 4.51 16.97
CA GLY A 212 8.60 4.02 16.47
C GLY A 212 8.31 4.54 15.06
N VAL A 213 8.51 5.84 14.82
CA VAL A 213 8.36 6.44 13.48
C VAL A 213 9.30 5.80 12.48
N ASP A 214 10.59 5.63 12.81
CA ASP A 214 11.55 4.96 11.92
C ASP A 214 11.10 3.54 11.55
N ALA A 215 10.55 2.78 12.51
CA ALA A 215 10.02 1.45 12.27
C ALA A 215 8.80 1.47 11.33
N VAL A 216 7.87 2.40 11.52
CA VAL A 216 6.69 2.55 10.65
C VAL A 216 7.08 2.96 9.22
N LEU A 217 8.05 3.85 9.06
CA LEU A 217 8.54 4.25 7.74
C LEU A 217 9.17 3.07 6.99
N ASN A 218 9.88 2.18 7.68
CA ASN A 218 10.44 0.95 7.07
C ASN A 218 9.37 -0.08 6.65
N LEU A 219 8.17 0.03 7.21
CA LEU A 219 7.02 -0.82 6.90
C LEU A 219 6.11 -0.24 5.81
N THR A 220 6.36 0.99 5.37
CA THR A 220 5.48 1.72 4.44
C THR A 220 6.18 2.13 3.15
N TYR A 221 5.38 2.41 2.13
CA TYR A 221 5.77 3.11 0.92
C TYR A 221 5.21 4.53 0.97
N TYR A 222 6.04 5.50 0.62
CA TYR A 222 5.66 6.91 0.55
C TYR A 222 6.34 7.59 -0.64
N ASP A 223 5.60 8.47 -1.31
CA ASP A 223 6.09 9.23 -2.46
C ASP A 223 6.83 10.50 -2.03
N LYS A 224 6.53 11.00 -0.81
CA LYS A 224 7.14 12.18 -0.18
C LYS A 224 7.31 11.89 1.30
N ASP A 225 8.42 12.33 1.88
CA ASP A 225 8.62 12.26 3.33
C ASP A 225 7.49 12.96 4.09
N PRO A 226 6.91 12.31 5.11
CA PRO A 226 5.91 12.96 5.96
C PRO A 226 6.56 14.05 6.83
N ASP A 227 5.74 14.96 7.36
CA ASP A 227 6.20 15.84 8.43
C ASP A 227 6.49 14.98 9.66
N ARG A 228 7.78 14.74 9.89
CA ARG A 228 8.25 13.84 10.94
C ARG A 228 7.84 14.31 12.33
N ILE A 229 7.80 15.63 12.58
CA ILE A 229 7.48 16.16 13.91
C ILE A 229 6.00 15.94 14.22
N GLU A 230 5.12 16.20 13.25
CA GLU A 230 3.69 15.95 13.41
C GLU A 230 3.41 14.44 13.56
N PHE A 231 4.09 13.63 12.75
CA PHE A 231 3.91 12.18 12.77
C PHE A 231 4.42 11.55 14.09
N GLU A 232 5.56 12.00 14.61
CA GLU A 232 6.05 11.60 15.94
C GLU A 232 5.04 11.91 17.03
N ARG A 233 4.37 13.08 16.96
CA ARG A 233 3.36 13.47 17.94
C ARG A 233 2.10 12.59 17.88
N ASP A 234 1.58 12.31 16.69
CA ASP A 234 0.40 11.43 16.55
C ASP A 234 0.73 10.00 16.98
N LEU A 235 1.94 9.51 16.69
CA LEU A 235 2.39 8.21 17.14
C LEU A 235 2.57 8.17 18.66
N ALA A 236 3.10 9.24 19.27
CA ALA A 236 3.20 9.36 20.72
C ALA A 236 1.81 9.29 21.39
N GLU A 237 0.80 9.95 20.81
CA GLU A 237 -0.57 9.89 21.32
C GLU A 237 -1.15 8.47 21.26
N LEU A 238 -0.90 7.74 20.16
CA LEU A 238 -1.26 6.32 20.06
C LEU A 238 -0.58 5.48 21.15
N ILE A 239 0.72 5.69 21.32
CA ILE A 239 1.57 4.99 22.28
C ILE A 239 1.08 5.26 23.72
N ASP A 240 0.86 6.52 24.09
CA ASP A 240 0.39 6.95 25.41
C ASP A 240 -0.97 6.38 25.78
N GLN A 241 -1.90 6.25 24.81
CA GLN A 241 -3.19 5.62 25.04
C GLN A 241 -3.08 4.14 25.43
N HIS A 242 -1.99 3.48 25.08
CA HIS A 242 -1.79 2.04 25.28
C HIS A 242 -0.70 1.71 26.31
N LEU A 243 0.17 2.66 26.67
CA LEU A 243 1.29 2.44 27.58
C LEU A 243 0.88 2.22 29.04
N TYR A 244 -0.24 2.83 29.45
CA TYR A 244 -0.78 2.70 30.82
C TYR A 244 -1.75 1.53 30.98
N CYS A 245 -2.04 0.83 29.90
CA CYS A 245 -2.77 -0.43 29.93
C CYS A 245 -1.81 -1.56 30.31
N SER A 246 -2.27 -2.52 31.12
CA SER A 246 -1.49 -3.73 31.31
C SER A 246 -1.38 -4.46 29.95
N LEU A 247 -0.33 -5.28 29.73
CA LEU A 247 -0.23 -6.12 28.52
C LEU A 247 -1.48 -7.00 28.29
N LYS A 248 -2.27 -7.22 29.36
CA LYS A 248 -3.55 -7.93 29.34
C LYS A 248 -4.67 -7.15 28.65
N ASP A 249 -4.62 -5.82 28.67
CA ASP A 249 -5.67 -4.94 28.14
C ASP A 249 -5.32 -4.36 26.75
N LEU A 250 -4.19 -4.79 26.16
CA LEU A 250 -3.74 -4.30 24.86
C LEU A 250 -4.35 -5.13 23.72
N GLU A 251 -5.42 -4.61 23.13
CA GLU A 251 -6.05 -5.18 21.94
C GLU A 251 -5.23 -4.82 20.69
N ILE A 252 -4.52 -5.80 20.11
CA ILE A 252 -3.71 -5.60 18.90
C ILE A 252 -4.59 -5.09 17.75
N GLY A 253 -5.78 -5.68 17.56
CA GLY A 253 -6.71 -5.27 16.52
C GLY A 253 -7.02 -3.77 16.54
N ARG A 254 -7.24 -3.20 17.73
CA ARG A 254 -7.54 -1.78 17.91
C ARG A 254 -6.32 -0.89 17.65
N LEU A 255 -5.16 -1.28 18.16
CA LEU A 255 -3.91 -0.56 17.93
C LEU A 255 -3.57 -0.50 16.43
N LEU A 256 -3.73 -1.62 15.72
CA LEU A 256 -3.49 -1.69 14.28
C LEU A 256 -4.48 -0.83 13.49
N GLN A 257 -5.74 -0.75 13.93
CA GLN A 257 -6.74 0.11 13.30
C GLN A 257 -6.37 1.59 13.45
N GLN A 258 -5.99 2.04 14.65
CA GLN A 258 -5.58 3.43 14.85
C GLN A 258 -4.27 3.75 14.12
N LEU A 259 -3.34 2.80 14.03
CA LEU A 259 -2.15 2.95 13.20
C LEU A 259 -2.54 3.17 11.73
N LEU A 260 -3.49 2.39 11.18
CA LEU A 260 -3.99 2.59 9.82
C LEU A 260 -4.59 3.98 9.59
N GLU A 261 -5.27 4.54 10.58
CA GLU A 261 -5.82 5.90 10.52
C GLU A 261 -4.70 6.96 10.44
N ILE A 262 -3.66 6.80 11.26
CA ILE A 262 -2.48 7.69 11.21
C ILE A 262 -1.76 7.56 9.86
N LEU A 263 -1.50 6.34 9.39
CA LEU A 263 -0.86 6.12 8.09
C LEU A 263 -1.62 6.78 6.95
N THR A 264 -2.96 6.71 7.00
CA THR A 264 -3.86 7.37 6.05
C THR A 264 -3.67 8.89 6.07
N LYS A 265 -3.64 9.51 7.25
CA LYS A 265 -3.41 10.96 7.43
C LYS A 265 -2.12 11.42 6.74
N TYR A 266 -1.04 10.64 6.87
CA TYR A 266 0.27 10.95 6.30
C TYR A 266 0.48 10.41 4.87
N ARG A 267 -0.55 9.84 4.23
CA ARG A 267 -0.47 9.22 2.90
C ARG A 267 0.61 8.13 2.80
N LEU A 268 0.90 7.49 3.92
CA LEU A 268 1.81 6.35 4.01
C LEU A 268 1.03 5.08 3.66
N ARG A 269 1.58 4.26 2.76
CA ARG A 269 0.92 3.04 2.29
C ARG A 269 1.62 1.82 2.86
N LEU A 270 0.89 0.93 3.54
CA LEU A 270 1.48 -0.34 3.96
C LEU A 270 1.75 -1.26 2.78
N LYS A 271 2.80 -2.08 2.93
CA LYS A 271 3.04 -3.21 2.03
C LYS A 271 1.86 -4.20 2.14
N ALA A 272 1.41 -4.75 1.02
CA ALA A 272 0.24 -5.65 0.97
C ALA A 272 0.36 -6.85 1.93
N ASP A 273 1.53 -7.50 1.97
CA ASP A 273 1.77 -8.63 2.87
C ASP A 273 1.72 -8.24 4.36
N LEU A 274 2.03 -6.99 4.71
CA LEU A 274 1.88 -6.51 6.10
C LEU A 274 0.41 -6.34 6.48
N PHE A 275 -0.43 -5.88 5.55
CA PHE A 275 -1.86 -5.85 5.77
C PHE A 275 -2.43 -7.25 6.02
N LEU A 276 -2.01 -8.23 5.22
CA LEU A 276 -2.39 -9.63 5.43
C LEU A 276 -1.90 -10.17 6.78
N MET A 277 -0.69 -9.80 7.21
CA MET A 277 -0.15 -10.18 8.51
C MET A 277 -0.98 -9.58 9.65
N MET A 278 -1.30 -8.29 9.58
CA MET A 278 -2.16 -7.61 10.54
C MET A 278 -3.54 -8.28 10.62
N LYS A 279 -4.17 -8.56 9.47
CA LYS A 279 -5.45 -9.29 9.41
C LYS A 279 -5.37 -10.65 10.10
N ALA A 280 -4.31 -11.42 9.82
CA ALA A 280 -4.11 -12.74 10.42
C ALA A 280 -3.95 -12.65 11.94
N LEU A 281 -3.14 -11.70 12.44
CA LEU A 281 -2.96 -11.47 13.87
C LEU A 281 -4.26 -11.07 14.57
N SER A 282 -5.03 -10.13 14.00
CA SER A 282 -6.34 -9.73 14.56
C SER A 282 -7.35 -10.88 14.56
N THR A 283 -7.34 -11.74 13.52
CA THR A 283 -8.23 -12.90 13.44
C THR A 283 -7.90 -13.94 14.51
N VAL A 284 -6.60 -14.16 14.76
CA VAL A 284 -6.11 -15.07 15.81
C VAL A 284 -6.41 -14.52 17.19
N GLU A 285 -6.26 -13.21 17.41
CA GLU A 285 -6.64 -12.55 18.66
C GLU A 285 -8.12 -12.76 18.98
N GLY A 286 -8.99 -12.49 18.00
CA GLY A 286 -10.43 -12.65 18.16
C GLY A 286 -10.83 -14.11 18.44
N LEU A 287 -10.25 -15.07 17.72
CA LEU A 287 -10.48 -16.50 18.00
C LEU A 287 -9.92 -16.92 19.36
N GLY A 288 -8.74 -16.44 19.72
CA GLY A 288 -8.10 -16.72 20.99
C GLY A 288 -8.95 -16.27 22.17
N LEU A 289 -9.49 -15.05 22.14
CA LEU A 289 -10.40 -14.54 23.17
C LEU A 289 -11.72 -15.31 23.27
N VAL A 290 -12.22 -15.85 22.16
CA VAL A 290 -13.43 -16.69 22.15
C VAL A 290 -13.19 -18.05 22.80
N LEU A 291 -12.00 -18.63 22.62
CA LEU A 291 -11.62 -19.93 23.16
C LEU A 291 -11.09 -19.84 24.60
N ASP A 292 -10.34 -18.80 24.92
CA ASP A 292 -9.68 -18.51 26.19
C ASP A 292 -9.83 -17.02 26.53
N PRO A 293 -10.77 -16.62 27.41
CA PRO A 293 -11.01 -15.22 27.76
C PRO A 293 -9.82 -14.50 28.42
N ASP A 294 -8.86 -15.24 28.98
CA ASP A 294 -7.64 -14.68 29.58
C ASP A 294 -6.45 -14.65 28.59
N PHE A 295 -6.72 -14.88 27.29
CA PHE A 295 -5.71 -14.91 26.25
C PHE A 295 -5.03 -13.54 26.02
N GLU A 296 -3.69 -13.54 26.06
CA GLU A 296 -2.85 -12.36 25.84
C GLU A 296 -1.93 -12.57 24.62
N LEU A 297 -2.28 -12.01 23.45
CA LEU A 297 -1.54 -12.24 22.19
C LEU A 297 -0.10 -11.70 22.25
N ILE A 298 0.11 -10.50 22.79
CA ILE A 298 1.45 -9.87 22.89
C ILE A 298 2.41 -10.70 23.74
N LYS A 299 1.93 -11.22 24.88
CA LYS A 299 2.71 -12.07 25.78
C LYS A 299 3.14 -13.37 25.11
N ARG A 300 2.29 -13.94 24.24
CA ARG A 300 2.65 -15.10 23.42
C ARG A 300 3.64 -14.77 22.30
N ALA A 301 3.59 -13.55 21.76
CA ALA A 301 4.54 -13.08 20.74
C ALA A 301 5.93 -12.72 21.29
N GLU A 302 6.04 -12.36 22.58
CA GLU A 302 7.30 -11.96 23.25
C GLU A 302 8.51 -12.89 22.95
N PRO A 303 8.43 -14.23 23.10
CA PRO A 303 9.56 -15.10 22.78
C PRO A 303 9.98 -15.05 21.31
N PHE A 304 9.05 -14.84 20.38
CA PHE A 304 9.34 -14.70 18.94
C PHE A 304 10.05 -13.38 18.65
N ILE A 305 9.53 -12.28 19.21
CA ILE A 305 10.12 -10.94 19.14
C ILE A 305 11.55 -10.97 19.68
N ARG A 306 11.76 -11.55 20.87
CA ARG A 306 13.08 -11.66 21.50
C ARG A 306 14.06 -12.47 20.64
N ARG A 307 13.61 -13.56 20.01
CA ARG A 307 14.46 -14.37 19.12
C ARG A 307 14.92 -13.58 17.88
N ILE A 308 14.06 -12.76 17.29
CA ILE A 308 14.43 -11.90 16.15
C ILE A 308 15.47 -10.87 16.58
N GLN A 309 15.26 -10.21 17.72
CA GLN A 309 16.22 -9.24 18.26
C GLN A 309 17.58 -9.89 18.52
N LEU A 310 17.62 -11.07 19.16
CA LEU A 310 18.88 -11.78 19.43
C LEU A 310 19.56 -12.24 18.14
N ARG A 311 18.80 -12.66 17.13
CA ARG A 311 19.34 -13.07 15.83
C ARG A 311 20.00 -11.91 15.08
N ARG A 312 19.48 -10.69 15.23
CA ARG A 312 20.08 -9.46 14.67
C ARG A 312 21.51 -9.24 15.17
N TYR A 313 21.80 -9.59 16.42
CA TYR A 313 23.14 -9.48 17.02
C TYR A 313 23.99 -10.74 16.87
N ASN A 314 23.53 -11.75 16.12
CA ASN A 314 24.30 -12.97 15.90
C ASN A 314 25.50 -12.67 14.97
N PRO A 315 26.74 -13.00 15.37
CA PRO A 315 27.94 -12.76 14.55
C PRO A 315 27.86 -13.34 13.13
N LYS A 316 27.19 -14.48 12.94
CA LYS A 316 27.00 -15.08 11.60
C LYS A 316 26.13 -14.23 10.70
N THR A 317 25.09 -13.63 11.28
CA THR A 317 24.16 -12.76 10.56
C THR A 317 24.84 -11.46 10.16
N ILE A 318 25.59 -10.85 11.09
CA ILE A 318 26.41 -9.66 10.81
C ILE A 318 27.44 -9.93 9.72
N ALA A 319 28.13 -11.08 9.77
CA ALA A 319 29.10 -11.45 8.75
C ALA A 319 28.47 -11.63 7.36
N GLY A 320 27.27 -12.22 7.28
CA GLY A 320 26.49 -12.31 6.04
C GLY A 320 26.13 -10.92 5.50
N ASP A 321 25.55 -10.07 6.35
CA ASP A 321 25.15 -8.72 5.97
C ASP A 321 26.39 -7.88 5.52
N MET A 322 27.57 -8.10 6.11
CA MET A 322 28.83 -7.46 5.66
C MET A 322 29.32 -7.96 4.30
N ILE A 323 29.16 -9.25 4.00
CA ILE A 323 29.51 -9.80 2.68
C ILE A 323 28.60 -9.21 1.61
N ASP A 324 27.30 -9.15 1.88
CA ASP A 324 26.31 -8.58 0.96
C ASP A 324 26.59 -7.08 0.71
N THR A 325 26.80 -6.32 1.79
CA THR A 325 27.20 -4.90 1.70
C THR A 325 28.51 -4.71 0.92
N GLY A 326 29.49 -5.60 1.14
CA GLY A 326 30.76 -5.59 0.41
C GLY A 326 30.59 -5.90 -1.08
N ALA A 327 29.69 -6.82 -1.43
CA ALA A 327 29.35 -7.15 -2.81
C ALA A 327 28.63 -5.99 -3.52
N GLU A 328 27.73 -5.29 -2.83
CA GLU A 328 27.09 -4.06 -3.34
C GLU A 328 28.13 -2.95 -3.58
N LEU A 329 29.03 -2.71 -2.63
CA LEU A 329 30.11 -1.73 -2.78
C LEU A 329 31.04 -2.09 -3.94
N PHE A 330 31.36 -3.38 -4.12
CA PHE A 330 32.14 -3.85 -5.26
C PHE A 330 31.42 -3.64 -6.59
N THR A 331 30.10 -3.84 -6.61
CA THR A 331 29.26 -3.61 -7.80
C THR A 331 29.24 -2.13 -8.17
N LEU A 332 29.04 -1.24 -7.18
CA LEU A 332 29.14 0.22 -7.34
C LEU A 332 30.52 0.63 -7.88
N LEU A 333 31.60 0.11 -7.31
CA LEU A 333 32.97 0.36 -7.78
C LEU A 333 33.20 -0.09 -9.23
N LYS A 334 32.55 -1.18 -9.66
CA LYS A 334 32.62 -1.69 -11.04
C LYS A 334 31.79 -0.85 -12.03
N GLU A 335 30.75 -0.18 -11.56
CA GLU A 335 29.87 0.67 -12.38
C GLU A 335 30.39 2.10 -12.54
N ILE A 336 31.08 2.64 -11.53
CA ILE A 336 31.71 3.98 -11.57
C ILE A 336 32.50 4.24 -12.87
N PRO A 337 33.38 3.34 -13.36
CA PRO A 337 34.12 3.57 -14.59
C PRO A 337 33.23 3.75 -15.83
N ARG A 338 32.05 3.12 -15.88
CA ARG A 338 31.10 3.26 -16.98
C ARG A 338 30.37 4.60 -16.90
N GLU A 339 29.89 4.98 -15.72
CA GLU A 339 29.28 6.28 -15.44
C GLU A 339 30.25 7.42 -15.82
N VAL A 340 31.48 7.37 -15.33
CA VAL A 340 32.53 8.36 -15.64
C VAL A 340 32.84 8.40 -17.14
N ARG A 341 32.92 7.25 -17.84
CA ARG A 341 33.10 7.24 -19.30
C ARG A 341 31.90 7.85 -20.03
N THR A 342 30.68 7.61 -19.58
CA THR A 342 29.46 8.19 -20.16
C THR A 342 29.48 9.71 -20.01
N ILE A 343 29.79 10.21 -18.82
CA ILE A 343 29.93 11.66 -18.54
C ILE A 343 31.05 12.27 -19.41
N LEU A 344 32.23 11.64 -19.48
CA LEU A 344 33.35 12.12 -20.30
C LEU A 344 33.03 12.09 -21.80
N LYS A 345 32.29 11.09 -22.28
CA LYS A 345 31.85 10.99 -23.68
C LYS A 345 30.83 12.08 -24.00
N GLN A 346 29.84 12.29 -23.14
CA GLN A 346 28.87 13.37 -23.29
C GLN A 346 29.55 14.74 -23.27
N ALA A 347 30.57 14.93 -22.41
CA ALA A 347 31.36 16.16 -22.34
C ALA A 347 32.15 16.39 -23.63
N LYS A 348 32.81 15.34 -24.14
CA LYS A 348 33.59 15.39 -25.38
C LYS A 348 32.73 15.63 -26.63
N GLU A 349 31.51 15.10 -26.65
CA GLU A 349 30.53 15.31 -27.74
C GLU A 349 29.82 16.67 -27.66
N GLY A 350 30.14 17.52 -26.67
CA GLY A 350 29.49 18.81 -26.48
C GLY A 350 28.01 18.70 -26.09
N LYS A 351 27.57 17.51 -25.65
CA LYS A 351 26.19 17.22 -25.25
C LYS A 351 25.94 17.47 -23.77
N VAL A 352 26.98 17.78 -22.99
CA VAL A 352 26.82 18.29 -21.63
C VAL A 352 26.22 19.68 -21.72
N LYS A 353 24.90 19.73 -21.69
CA LYS A 353 24.15 20.97 -21.47
C LYS A 353 24.25 21.26 -19.98
N ILE A 354 25.12 22.19 -19.62
CA ILE A 354 25.07 22.79 -18.29
C ILE A 354 23.82 23.68 -18.29
N GLU A 355 22.75 23.18 -17.70
CA GLU A 355 21.53 23.93 -17.52
C GLU A 355 21.78 24.97 -16.42
N PHE A 356 22.27 26.14 -16.82
CA PHE A 356 22.37 27.29 -15.93
C PHE A 356 20.95 27.80 -15.68
N GLU A 357 20.35 27.36 -14.58
CA GLU A 357 19.12 27.97 -14.07
C GLU A 357 19.47 29.35 -13.50
N HIS A 358 19.52 30.35 -14.39
CA HIS A 358 19.95 31.69 -14.06
C HIS A 358 18.81 32.45 -13.36
N LYS A 359 18.65 32.21 -12.06
CA LYS A 359 17.72 32.97 -11.20
C LYS A 359 18.12 34.46 -11.24
N GLY A 360 17.32 35.29 -11.90
CA GLY A 360 17.57 36.74 -12.04
C GLY A 360 17.52 37.31 -13.46
N LEU A 361 17.33 36.49 -14.51
CA LEU A 361 17.05 36.97 -15.87
C LEU A 361 15.55 37.11 -16.18
N GLU A 362 14.68 36.50 -15.37
CA GLU A 362 13.22 36.65 -15.50
C GLU A 362 12.76 38.12 -15.35
N PRO A 363 13.31 38.95 -14.43
CA PRO A 363 12.97 40.36 -14.37
C PRO A 363 13.32 41.13 -15.65
N LEU A 364 14.41 40.74 -16.34
CA LEU A 364 14.89 41.42 -17.55
C LEU A 364 13.95 41.19 -18.75
N LEU A 365 13.48 39.96 -18.95
CA LEU A 365 12.49 39.63 -19.97
C LEU A 365 11.16 40.38 -19.74
N PHE A 366 10.70 40.45 -18.49
CA PHE A 366 9.48 41.19 -18.15
C PHE A 366 9.63 42.72 -18.29
N THR A 367 10.82 43.29 -18.13
CA THR A 367 11.05 44.72 -18.45
C THR A 367 11.01 45.01 -19.95
N HIS A 368 11.53 44.11 -20.79
CA HIS A 368 11.62 44.34 -22.23
C HIS A 368 10.24 44.42 -22.91
N ASP A 369 9.33 43.49 -22.60
CA ASP A 369 7.96 43.51 -23.15
C ASP A 369 7.18 44.76 -22.73
N ARG A 370 7.45 45.27 -21.53
CA ARG A 370 6.80 46.48 -21.01
C ARG A 370 7.30 47.73 -21.72
N THR A 371 8.59 47.85 -21.99
CA THR A 371 9.14 48.97 -22.78
C THR A 371 8.66 48.94 -24.22
N SER A 372 8.64 47.76 -24.86
CA SER A 372 8.20 47.61 -26.25
C SER A 372 6.74 48.01 -26.43
N ASN A 373 5.84 47.56 -25.54
CA ASN A 373 4.43 47.94 -25.60
C ASN A 373 4.23 49.45 -25.39
N ARG A 374 4.97 50.07 -24.45
CA ARG A 374 4.89 51.52 -24.23
C ARG A 374 5.31 52.32 -25.47
N ILE A 375 6.39 51.89 -26.14
CA ILE A 375 6.86 52.53 -27.37
C ILE A 375 5.82 52.37 -28.49
N ALA A 376 5.27 51.17 -28.68
CA ALA A 376 4.23 50.93 -29.68
C ALA A 376 2.99 51.82 -29.45
N PHE A 377 2.51 51.92 -28.21
CA PHE A 377 1.38 52.80 -27.86
C PHE A 377 1.70 54.28 -28.08
N ALA A 378 2.91 54.74 -27.77
CA ALA A 378 3.32 56.12 -28.00
C ALA A 378 3.37 56.46 -29.50
N ILE A 379 3.83 55.54 -30.34
CA ILE A 379 3.85 55.69 -31.80
C ILE A 379 2.42 55.77 -32.35
N VAL A 380 1.54 54.85 -31.95
CA VAL A 380 0.13 54.86 -32.37
C VAL A 380 -0.55 56.15 -31.92
N LEU A 381 -0.34 56.59 -30.69
CA LEU A 381 -0.88 57.83 -30.16
C LEU A 381 -0.40 59.05 -30.96
N ALA A 382 0.90 59.12 -31.27
CA ALA A 382 1.47 60.21 -32.08
C ALA A 382 0.88 60.21 -33.50
N ALA A 383 0.78 59.04 -34.15
CA ALA A 383 0.16 58.91 -35.46
C ALA A 383 -1.32 59.33 -35.45
N LEU A 384 -2.05 59.00 -34.38
CA LEU A 384 -3.46 59.33 -34.23
C LEU A 384 -3.66 60.83 -33.99
N ILE A 385 -2.81 61.48 -33.19
CA ILE A 385 -2.81 62.94 -32.99
C ILE A 385 -2.49 63.67 -34.30
N ILE A 386 -1.44 63.25 -35.01
CA ILE A 386 -1.03 63.86 -36.28
C ILE A 386 -2.12 63.68 -37.33
N GLY A 387 -2.64 62.45 -37.49
CA GLY A 387 -3.72 62.14 -38.43
C GLY A 387 -5.01 62.91 -38.13
N SER A 388 -5.40 63.00 -36.85
CA SER A 388 -6.57 63.77 -36.42
C SER A 388 -6.38 65.26 -36.71
N SER A 389 -5.18 65.81 -36.42
CA SER A 389 -4.84 67.20 -36.73
C SER A 389 -4.90 67.50 -38.22
N LEU A 390 -4.40 66.58 -39.06
CA LEU A 390 -4.41 66.75 -40.52
C LEU A 390 -5.83 66.72 -41.08
N ILE A 391 -6.69 65.83 -40.57
CA ILE A 391 -8.10 65.73 -40.96
C ILE A 391 -8.87 66.99 -40.53
N THR A 392 -8.61 67.49 -39.33
CA THR A 392 -9.21 68.75 -38.84
C THR A 392 -8.80 69.93 -39.72
N LEU A 393 -7.55 69.99 -40.19
CA LEU A 393 -7.07 71.03 -41.11
C LEU A 393 -7.57 70.87 -42.55
N SER A 394 -7.90 69.65 -42.97
CA SER A 394 -8.36 69.34 -44.33
C SER A 394 -9.84 69.65 -44.56
N ASP A 395 -10.56 70.09 -43.52
CA ASP A 395 -11.92 70.63 -43.59
C ASP A 395 -12.98 69.70 -44.21
N ILE A 396 -12.80 68.38 -44.01
CA ILE A 396 -13.61 67.32 -44.61
C ILE A 396 -14.96 67.19 -43.87
N PRO A 397 -16.13 67.27 -44.56
CA PRO A 397 -17.44 67.04 -43.95
C PRO A 397 -17.66 65.54 -43.60
N PRO A 398 -18.48 65.20 -42.58
CA PRO A 398 -19.40 66.05 -41.83
C PRO A 398 -18.71 66.84 -40.70
N LYS A 399 -19.18 68.07 -40.48
CA LYS A 399 -18.66 69.00 -39.48
C LYS A 399 -19.68 69.27 -38.38
N TRP A 400 -19.19 69.53 -37.18
CA TRP A 400 -19.98 70.03 -36.06
C TRP A 400 -19.27 71.26 -35.49
N ASN A 401 -19.95 72.42 -35.46
CA ASN A 401 -19.37 73.71 -35.09
C ASN A 401 -18.05 74.00 -35.84
N ASP A 402 -18.06 73.90 -37.17
CA ASP A 402 -16.91 74.12 -38.06
C ASP A 402 -15.69 73.21 -37.87
N ILE A 403 -15.81 72.14 -37.07
CA ILE A 403 -14.76 71.13 -36.87
C ILE A 403 -15.19 69.80 -37.48
N PRO A 404 -14.36 69.15 -38.34
CA PRO A 404 -14.61 67.80 -38.82
C PRO A 404 -14.82 66.80 -37.68
N ILE A 405 -15.97 66.12 -37.68
CA ILE A 405 -16.36 65.19 -36.60
C ILE A 405 -15.36 64.04 -36.47
N ILE A 406 -14.80 63.58 -37.58
CA ILE A 406 -13.80 62.50 -37.63
C ILE A 406 -12.50 62.93 -36.93
N GLY A 407 -12.05 64.17 -37.15
CA GLY A 407 -10.87 64.70 -36.48
C GLY A 407 -11.08 64.86 -34.98
N LEU A 408 -12.27 65.34 -34.57
CA LEU A 408 -12.64 65.45 -33.15
C LEU A 408 -12.69 64.08 -32.46
N ALA A 409 -13.30 63.08 -33.11
CA ALA A 409 -13.35 61.70 -32.60
C ALA A 409 -11.94 61.11 -32.43
N GLY A 410 -11.04 61.38 -33.37
CA GLY A 410 -9.64 60.98 -33.28
C GLY A 410 -8.91 61.63 -32.09
N PHE A 411 -9.08 62.93 -31.86
CA PHE A 411 -8.50 63.59 -30.67
C PHE A 411 -9.04 63.04 -29.35
N ILE A 412 -10.34 62.74 -29.27
CA ILE A 412 -10.94 62.11 -28.09
C ILE A 412 -10.33 60.72 -27.86
N ALA A 413 -10.22 59.90 -28.91
CA ALA A 413 -9.60 58.58 -28.82
C ALA A 413 -8.14 58.66 -28.38
N ALA A 414 -7.36 59.62 -28.92
CA ALA A 414 -6.00 59.89 -28.48
C ALA A 414 -5.95 60.29 -26.99
N GLY A 415 -6.84 61.18 -26.55
CA GLY A 415 -6.93 61.59 -25.15
C GLY A 415 -7.21 60.43 -24.19
N VAL A 416 -8.16 59.56 -24.53
CA VAL A 416 -8.49 58.36 -23.75
C VAL A 416 -7.32 57.39 -23.69
N MET A 417 -6.70 57.10 -24.84
CA MET A 417 -5.54 56.21 -24.91
C MET A 417 -4.33 56.75 -24.13
N GLY A 418 -4.05 58.05 -24.25
CA GLY A 418 -2.97 58.72 -23.53
C GLY A 418 -3.19 58.70 -22.02
N PHE A 419 -4.41 58.97 -21.57
CA PHE A 419 -4.77 58.89 -20.15
C PHE A 419 -4.63 57.46 -19.61
N TRP A 420 -5.10 56.46 -20.36
CA TRP A 420 -4.98 55.05 -19.98
C TRP A 420 -3.51 54.59 -19.88
N LEU A 421 -2.65 55.03 -20.80
CA LEU A 421 -1.21 54.76 -20.77
C LEU A 421 -0.57 55.38 -19.51
N LEU A 422 -0.93 56.62 -19.18
CA LEU A 422 -0.41 57.35 -18.03
C LEU A 422 -0.82 56.68 -16.70
N VAL A 423 -2.07 56.26 -16.58
CA VAL A 423 -2.57 55.48 -15.42
C VAL A 423 -1.82 54.15 -15.29
N THR A 424 -1.56 53.46 -16.40
CA THR A 424 -0.84 52.18 -16.42
C THR A 424 0.62 52.34 -15.98
N ILE A 425 1.26 53.46 -16.33
CA ILE A 425 2.61 53.80 -15.86
C ILE A 425 2.61 54.07 -14.35
N LEU A 426 1.69 54.90 -13.86
CA LEU A 426 1.66 55.33 -12.46
C LEU A 426 1.26 54.21 -11.48
N ARG A 427 0.29 53.36 -11.83
CA ARG A 427 -0.18 52.27 -10.93
C ARG A 427 0.88 51.20 -10.66
N ARG A 428 1.92 51.09 -11.48
CA ARG A 428 2.91 50.01 -11.40
C ARG A 428 4.32 50.45 -11.03
N GLY A 429 4.52 51.74 -10.72
CA GLY A 429 5.77 52.25 -10.12
C GLY A 429 5.84 52.09 -8.59
N ARG A 430 4.86 51.42 -7.97
CA ARG A 430 4.73 51.25 -6.50
C ARG A 430 4.66 49.78 -6.03
N MET A 431 4.95 48.80 -6.88
CA MET A 431 5.09 47.40 -6.49
C MET A 431 6.48 46.87 -6.84
#